data_AF-A0A937N7Z8-F1
#
_entry.id   AF-A0A937N7Z8-F1
#
_cell.length_a   1.000
_cell.length_b   1.000
_cell.length_c   1.000
_cell.angle_alpha   90.00
_cell.angle_beta   90.00
_cell.angle_gamma   90.00
#
_symmetry.space_group_name_H-M   'P 1'
#
loop_
_entity.id
_entity.type
_entity.pdbx_description
1 polymer ?
#
loop_
_entity_poly.entity_id
_entity_poly.type
_entity_poly.pdbx_seq_one_letter_code
_entity_poly.pdbx_strand_id
1 'polypeptide(L)'
;MNTDADVVSEPANAMRLADALQVLIDLRTEDQIVVTSMGAAHHWPRMCQHVLDFHYVPSTMSGVVPLGLGLALSQPDREVLAFCGDGSLLMSLGCLVSVIDSGAVNLTIVLVNNGLYEVTGGQKTAATNHNVNFAGFAQAAGFPCVSQFSGLHDWQHGAAGILGAPGPRFISLRIQQERENSALAPPCPMHEEVDRLRQALAD
;
A
#
# COMPACT_ATOMS: atom_id res chain seq x y z
N MET A 1 -37.59 5.49 -3.25
CA MET A 1 -36.47 5.74 -4.19
C MET A 1 -35.63 4.49 -4.22
N ASN A 2 -35.46 3.94 -5.41
CA ASN A 2 -34.84 2.65 -5.69
C ASN A 2 -33.35 2.69 -5.30
N THR A 3 -32.89 1.85 -4.35
CA THR A 3 -31.48 1.78 -3.91
C THR A 3 -30.65 0.72 -4.66
N ASP A 4 -31.21 0.08 -5.69
CA ASP A 4 -30.55 -0.94 -6.50
C ASP A 4 -29.96 -0.39 -7.81
N ALA A 5 -29.38 0.81 -7.78
CA ALA A 5 -28.65 1.36 -8.92
C ALA A 5 -27.14 1.39 -8.66
N ASP A 6 -26.41 0.64 -9.48
CA ASP A 6 -24.95 0.59 -9.63
C ASP A 6 -24.17 -0.21 -8.58
N VAL A 7 -24.55 -1.49 -8.49
CA VAL A 7 -23.52 -2.54 -8.35
C VAL A 7 -22.71 -2.50 -9.64
N VAL A 8 -21.60 -1.76 -9.63
CA VAL A 8 -20.53 -1.98 -10.61
C VAL A 8 -20.16 -3.45 -10.43
N SER A 9 -20.50 -4.29 -11.41
CA SER A 9 -20.23 -5.72 -11.34
C SER A 9 -18.75 -5.91 -11.02
N GLU A 10 -18.44 -6.53 -9.88
CA GLU A 10 -17.06 -6.90 -9.59
C GLU A 10 -16.57 -7.80 -10.72
N PRO A 11 -15.42 -7.50 -11.34
CA PRO A 11 -14.89 -8.39 -12.36
C PRO A 11 -14.68 -9.76 -11.69
N ALA A 12 -15.22 -10.82 -12.31
CA ALA A 12 -15.27 -12.19 -11.78
C ALA A 12 -13.89 -12.83 -11.48
N ASN A 13 -12.81 -12.07 -11.61
CA ASN A 13 -11.42 -12.47 -11.45
C ASN A 13 -10.59 -11.44 -10.67
N ALA A 14 -11.23 -10.60 -9.85
CA ALA A 14 -10.55 -9.60 -9.03
C ALA A 14 -9.59 -10.28 -8.04
N MET A 15 -8.36 -9.76 -7.96
CA MET A 15 -7.32 -10.28 -7.08
C MET A 15 -7.69 -10.07 -5.61
N ARG A 16 -7.55 -11.09 -4.78
CA ARG A 16 -7.76 -10.96 -3.32
C ARG A 16 -6.60 -10.23 -2.69
N LEU A 17 -6.84 -9.47 -1.61
CA LEU A 17 -5.76 -8.76 -0.92
C LEU A 17 -4.70 -9.74 -0.42
N ALA A 18 -5.11 -10.84 0.22
CA ALA A 18 -4.20 -11.87 0.69
C ALA A 18 -3.31 -12.44 -0.44
N ASP A 19 -3.87 -12.73 -1.61
CA ASP A 19 -3.08 -13.26 -2.74
C ASP A 19 -2.10 -12.21 -3.28
N ALA A 20 -2.50 -10.94 -3.32
CA ALA A 20 -1.64 -9.84 -3.73
C ALA A 20 -0.45 -9.66 -2.77
N LEU A 21 -0.71 -9.74 -1.46
CA LEU A 21 0.33 -9.65 -0.43
C LEU A 21 1.25 -10.88 -0.44
N GLN A 22 0.72 -12.08 -0.71
CA GLN A 22 1.54 -13.29 -0.79
C GLN A 22 2.64 -13.16 -1.84
N VAL A 23 2.33 -12.60 -3.02
CA VAL A 23 3.34 -12.34 -4.07
C VAL A 23 4.45 -11.42 -3.57
N LEU A 24 4.13 -10.41 -2.75
CA LEU A 24 5.14 -9.49 -2.19
C LEU A 24 5.96 -10.16 -1.10
N ILE A 25 5.33 -11.00 -0.27
CA ILE A 25 6.01 -11.79 0.75
C ILE A 25 7.00 -12.76 0.09
N ASP A 26 6.62 -13.42 -0.99
CA ASP A 26 7.46 -14.38 -1.72
C ASP A 26 8.67 -13.71 -2.39
N LEU A 27 8.55 -12.43 -2.75
CA LEU A 27 9.60 -11.63 -3.40
C LEU A 27 10.40 -10.76 -2.43
N ARG A 28 9.99 -10.70 -1.16
CA ARG A 28 10.59 -9.85 -0.15
C ARG A 28 12.02 -10.28 0.14
N THR A 29 12.94 -9.33 0.23
CA THR A 29 14.30 -9.58 0.73
C THR A 29 14.39 -9.29 2.24
N GLU A 30 15.37 -9.89 2.90
CA GLU A 30 15.59 -9.71 4.36
C GLU A 30 15.83 -8.23 4.73
N ASP A 31 16.36 -7.43 3.81
CA ASP A 31 16.76 -6.05 4.05
C ASP A 31 15.69 -5.00 3.71
N GLN A 32 14.51 -5.44 3.27
CA GLN A 32 13.40 -4.56 2.93
C GLN A 32 12.61 -4.14 4.18
N ILE A 33 12.40 -2.83 4.30
CA ILE A 33 11.51 -2.21 5.29
C ILE A 33 10.10 -2.20 4.73
N VAL A 34 9.15 -2.77 5.44
CA VAL A 34 7.75 -2.85 5.01
C VAL A 34 6.87 -2.05 5.96
N VAL A 35 6.26 -0.99 5.45
CA VAL A 35 5.33 -0.13 6.19
C VAL A 35 3.92 -0.41 5.70
N THR A 36 3.06 -0.90 6.61
CA THR A 36 1.66 -1.25 6.27
C THR A 36 0.66 -0.36 6.98
N SER A 37 -0.49 -0.14 6.37
CA SER A 37 -1.66 0.52 6.97
C SER A 37 -2.96 -0.09 6.44
N MET A 38 -4.08 0.23 7.12
CA MET A 38 -5.44 -0.19 6.76
C MET A 38 -5.52 -1.72 6.52
N GLY A 39 -6.15 -2.16 5.42
CA GLY A 39 -6.28 -3.58 5.08
C GLY A 39 -4.94 -4.31 5.06
N ALA A 40 -3.87 -3.72 4.51
CA ALA A 40 -2.57 -4.39 4.49
C ALA A 40 -2.01 -4.66 5.90
N ALA A 41 -2.18 -3.72 6.84
CA ALA A 41 -1.76 -3.89 8.23
C ALA A 41 -2.57 -4.96 8.99
N HIS A 42 -3.74 -5.33 8.48
CA HIS A 42 -4.55 -6.42 9.03
C HIS A 42 -4.08 -7.81 8.57
N HIS A 43 -3.80 -7.95 7.27
CA HIS A 43 -3.46 -9.24 6.67
C HIS A 43 -1.96 -9.57 6.83
N TRP A 44 -1.07 -8.60 6.60
CA TRP A 44 0.37 -8.81 6.60
C TRP A 44 0.90 -9.52 7.85
N PRO A 45 0.67 -9.03 9.09
CA PRO A 45 1.24 -9.63 10.30
C PRO A 45 0.77 -11.05 10.61
N ARG A 46 -0.32 -11.50 9.96
CA ARG A 46 -0.84 -12.88 10.07
C ARG A 46 -0.22 -13.84 9.06
N MET A 47 0.36 -13.28 7.99
CA MET A 47 0.96 -14.03 6.89
C MET A 47 2.48 -14.07 6.99
N CYS A 48 3.10 -12.96 7.40
CA CYS A 48 4.54 -12.80 7.54
C CYS A 48 4.84 -11.90 8.75
N GLN A 49 5.92 -12.21 9.47
CA GLN A 49 6.44 -11.36 10.53
C GLN A 49 7.94 -11.22 10.34
N HIS A 50 8.40 -9.99 10.15
CA HIS A 50 9.81 -9.67 10.07
C HIS A 50 10.17 -8.47 10.96
N VAL A 51 11.43 -8.39 11.41
CA VAL A 51 11.90 -7.33 12.32
C VAL A 51 11.85 -5.92 11.70
N LEU A 52 11.89 -5.84 10.36
CA LEU A 52 11.76 -4.61 9.56
C LEU A 52 10.33 -4.33 9.08
N ASP A 53 9.36 -5.11 9.53
CA ASP A 53 7.95 -4.81 9.29
C ASP A 53 7.46 -3.80 10.33
N PHE A 54 6.71 -2.81 9.87
CA PHE A 54 6.15 -1.76 10.71
C PHE A 54 4.67 -1.54 10.37
N HIS A 55 3.80 -1.86 11.31
CA HIS A 55 2.35 -1.80 11.12
C HIS A 55 1.80 -0.46 11.61
N TYR A 56 1.76 0.53 10.72
CA TYR A 56 1.31 1.88 11.02
C TYR A 56 -0.22 1.97 11.08
N VAL A 57 -0.77 1.80 12.29
CA VAL A 57 -2.21 1.93 12.56
C VAL A 57 -2.54 2.98 13.65
N PRO A 58 -1.96 4.20 13.66
CA PRO A 58 -2.54 5.29 14.42
C PRO A 58 -3.82 5.79 13.74
N SER A 59 -4.64 6.57 14.44
CA SER A 59 -5.90 7.14 13.94
C SER A 59 -5.75 8.06 12.70
N THR A 60 -4.55 8.20 12.13
CA THR A 60 -4.24 8.98 10.92
C THR A 60 -4.09 8.06 9.71
N MET A 61 -5.12 8.02 8.86
CA MET A 61 -5.17 7.08 7.74
C MET A 61 -4.09 7.31 6.68
N SER A 62 -3.68 8.57 6.45
CA SER A 62 -2.82 8.99 5.34
C SER A 62 -1.31 9.01 5.61
N GLY A 63 -0.87 8.56 6.78
CA GLY A 63 0.52 8.78 7.24
C GLY A 63 1.58 7.85 6.62
N VAL A 64 1.21 6.76 5.94
CA VAL A 64 2.20 5.75 5.50
C VAL A 64 3.13 6.24 4.41
N VAL A 65 2.65 6.97 3.40
CA VAL A 65 3.55 7.43 2.33
C VAL A 65 4.57 8.45 2.87
N PRO A 66 4.18 9.48 3.64
CA PRO A 66 5.16 10.37 4.29
C PRO A 66 6.12 9.65 5.24
N LEU A 67 5.64 8.67 6.02
CA LEU A 67 6.49 7.87 6.90
C LEU A 67 7.50 7.04 6.10
N GLY A 68 7.04 6.34 5.06
CA GLY A 68 7.87 5.55 4.17
C GLY A 68 8.93 6.41 3.48
N LEU A 69 8.57 7.63 3.08
CA LEU A 69 9.54 8.60 2.57
C LEU A 69 10.61 8.98 3.61
N GLY A 70 10.21 9.26 4.85
CA GLY A 70 11.15 9.56 5.93
C GLY A 70 12.12 8.39 6.19
N LEU A 71 11.62 7.15 6.15
CA LEU A 71 12.44 5.94 6.26
C LEU A 71 13.40 5.79 5.09
N ALA A 72 12.92 5.98 3.85
CA ALA A 72 13.74 5.86 2.64
C ALA A 72 14.90 6.88 2.64
N LEU A 73 14.65 8.11 3.08
CA LEU A 73 15.68 9.14 3.22
C LEU A 73 16.67 8.85 4.36
N SER A 74 16.21 8.21 5.43
CA SER A 74 17.06 7.90 6.59
C SER A 74 17.86 6.61 6.42
N GLN A 75 17.41 5.71 5.54
CA GLN A 75 17.98 4.39 5.28
C GLN A 75 18.20 4.23 3.76
N PRO A 76 19.11 5.01 3.15
CA PRO A 76 19.24 5.08 1.69
C PRO A 76 19.66 3.76 1.04
N ASP A 77 20.29 2.86 1.81
CA ASP A 77 20.75 1.55 1.34
C ASP A 77 19.67 0.46 1.41
N ARG A 78 18.55 0.72 2.11
CA ARG A 78 17.46 -0.24 2.29
C ARG A 78 16.26 0.15 1.43
N GLU A 79 15.63 -0.84 0.82
CA GLU A 79 14.40 -0.66 0.05
C GLU A 79 13.18 -0.55 0.97
N VAL A 80 12.31 0.45 0.72
CA VAL A 80 11.10 0.71 1.52
C VAL A 80 9.85 0.43 0.71
N LEU A 81 8.99 -0.46 1.21
CA LEU A 81 7.67 -0.75 0.66
C LEU A 81 6.60 -0.09 1.53
N ALA A 82 5.90 0.92 1.00
CA ALA A 82 4.87 1.66 1.71
C ALA A 82 3.47 1.30 1.16
N PHE A 83 2.70 0.55 1.95
CA PHE A 83 1.36 0.10 1.58
C PHE A 83 0.30 1.09 2.04
N CYS A 84 -0.44 1.65 1.10
CA CYS A 84 -1.53 2.57 1.38
C CYS A 84 -2.82 2.16 0.66
N GLY A 85 -3.97 2.45 1.28
CA GLY A 85 -5.27 2.30 0.61
C GLY A 85 -5.57 3.49 -0.31
N ASP A 86 -6.46 3.30 -1.29
CA ASP A 86 -6.94 4.38 -2.17
C ASP A 86 -7.57 5.54 -1.39
N GLY A 87 -8.40 5.25 -0.38
CA GLY A 87 -8.96 6.27 0.51
C GLY A 87 -7.88 7.04 1.30
N SER A 88 -6.84 6.33 1.76
CA SER A 88 -5.70 6.93 2.47
C SER A 88 -4.89 7.86 1.55
N LEU A 89 -4.61 7.43 0.33
CA LEU A 89 -3.85 8.23 -0.63
C LEU A 89 -4.61 9.50 -1.03
N LEU A 90 -5.94 9.42 -1.22
CA LEU A 90 -6.77 10.60 -1.51
C LEU A 90 -6.68 11.68 -0.43
N MET A 91 -6.53 11.29 0.83
CA MET A 91 -6.38 12.23 1.94
C MET A 91 -5.05 13.00 1.94
N SER A 92 -4.02 12.50 1.25
CA SER A 92 -2.72 13.16 1.16
C SER A 92 -2.09 13.02 -0.22
N LEU A 93 -2.84 13.30 -1.28
CA LEU A 93 -2.36 13.10 -2.66
C LEU A 93 -1.09 13.89 -2.99
N GLY A 94 -0.89 15.04 -2.35
CA GLY A 94 0.31 15.86 -2.49
C GLY A 94 1.61 15.16 -2.08
N CYS A 95 1.56 14.08 -1.29
CA CYS A 95 2.74 13.32 -0.92
C CYS A 95 3.46 12.71 -2.12
N LEU A 96 2.76 12.44 -3.23
CA LEU A 96 3.38 11.96 -4.47
C LEU A 96 4.41 12.94 -5.02
N VAL A 97 4.08 14.24 -4.96
CA VAL A 97 5.00 15.31 -5.38
C VAL A 97 6.19 15.40 -4.42
N SER A 98 5.94 15.28 -3.11
CA SER A 98 7.00 15.29 -2.10
C SER A 98 7.99 14.13 -2.27
N VAL A 99 7.53 12.94 -2.66
CA VAL A 99 8.40 11.80 -2.94
C VAL A 99 9.34 12.11 -4.11
N ILE A 100 8.82 12.67 -5.21
CA ILE A 100 9.65 13.02 -6.37
C ILE A 100 10.63 14.16 -6.04
N ASP A 101 10.17 15.20 -5.37
CA ASP A 101 11.00 16.35 -4.96
C ASP A 101 12.15 15.94 -4.04
N SER A 102 11.93 14.93 -3.19
CA SER A 102 12.95 14.45 -2.25
C SER A 102 14.16 13.77 -2.91
N GLY A 103 14.01 13.29 -4.15
CA GLY A 103 15.04 12.48 -4.83
C GLY A 103 15.24 11.06 -4.27
N ALA A 104 14.38 10.58 -3.37
CA ALA A 104 14.46 9.22 -2.84
C ALA A 104 14.18 8.18 -3.95
N VAL A 105 15.14 7.29 -4.20
CA VAL A 105 15.04 6.27 -5.27
C VAL A 105 14.74 4.87 -4.74
N ASN A 106 14.79 4.66 -3.42
CA ASN A 106 14.60 3.38 -2.73
C ASN A 106 13.19 3.25 -2.10
N LEU A 107 12.21 4.01 -2.59
CA LEU A 107 10.82 3.95 -2.12
C LEU A 107 9.89 3.35 -3.20
N THR A 108 9.10 2.37 -2.79
CA THR A 108 7.98 1.83 -3.57
C THR A 108 6.67 2.09 -2.84
N ILE A 109 5.77 2.83 -3.48
CA ILE A 109 4.39 3.00 -3.00
C ILE A 109 3.55 1.87 -3.58
N VAL A 110 2.96 1.04 -2.71
CA VAL A 110 2.02 -0.01 -3.09
C VAL A 110 0.62 0.44 -2.71
N LEU A 111 -0.13 0.91 -3.71
CA LEU A 111 -1.53 1.29 -3.55
C LEU A 111 -2.42 0.04 -3.61
N VAL A 112 -3.15 -0.23 -2.54
CA VAL A 112 -4.20 -1.23 -2.46
C VAL A 112 -5.54 -0.55 -2.74
N ASN A 113 -6.15 -0.85 -3.90
CA ASN A 113 -7.35 -0.17 -4.38
C ASN A 113 -8.55 -1.13 -4.49
N ASN A 114 -9.44 -1.07 -3.50
CA ASN A 114 -10.76 -1.73 -3.48
C ASN A 114 -11.91 -0.74 -3.71
N GLY A 115 -11.64 0.57 -3.72
CA GLY A 115 -12.65 1.61 -3.87
C GLY A 115 -13.52 1.82 -2.63
N LEU A 116 -13.13 1.32 -1.44
CA LEU A 116 -13.90 1.41 -0.20
C LEU A 116 -13.07 1.90 1.00
N TYR A 117 -13.70 2.67 1.87
CA TYR A 117 -13.23 2.84 3.24
C TYR A 117 -13.67 1.65 4.11
N GLU A 118 -12.99 0.50 3.95
CA GLU A 118 -13.35 -0.76 4.62
C GLU A 118 -13.45 -0.61 6.15
N VAL A 119 -12.50 0.11 6.75
CA VAL A 119 -12.36 0.25 8.21
C VAL A 119 -13.51 1.06 8.85
N THR A 120 -14.15 1.97 8.10
CA THR A 120 -15.17 2.89 8.63
C THR A 120 -16.61 2.48 8.27
N GLY A 121 -16.80 1.27 7.72
CA GLY A 121 -18.11 0.74 7.36
C GLY A 121 -18.35 0.56 5.86
N GLY A 122 -17.30 0.57 5.03
CA GLY A 122 -17.37 0.16 3.63
C GLY A 122 -18.02 1.19 2.70
N GLN A 123 -17.92 2.48 3.02
CA GLN A 123 -18.38 3.55 2.13
C GLN A 123 -17.47 3.63 0.90
N LYS A 124 -18.04 3.89 -0.28
CA LYS A 124 -17.26 4.12 -1.50
C LYS A 124 -16.29 5.30 -1.31
N THR A 125 -15.04 5.14 -1.73
CA THR A 125 -14.11 6.27 -1.78
C THR A 125 -14.52 7.25 -2.88
N ALA A 126 -14.02 8.49 -2.80
CA ALA A 126 -14.31 9.51 -3.81
C ALA A 126 -13.79 9.13 -5.21
N ALA A 127 -12.85 8.18 -5.29
CA ALA A 127 -12.29 7.68 -6.55
C ALA A 127 -13.23 6.71 -7.29
N THR A 128 -14.15 6.05 -6.58
CA THR A 128 -14.90 4.90 -7.10
C THR A 128 -15.90 5.28 -8.19
N ASN A 129 -16.61 6.41 -8.04
CA ASN A 129 -17.69 6.78 -8.97
C ASN A 129 -17.19 7.14 -10.38
N HIS A 130 -15.94 7.60 -10.50
CA HIS A 130 -15.35 8.03 -11.77
C HIS A 130 -14.15 7.20 -12.19
N ASN A 131 -13.88 6.08 -11.50
CA ASN A 131 -12.75 5.18 -11.77
C ASN A 131 -11.42 5.96 -11.92
N VAL A 132 -11.07 6.72 -10.88
CA VAL A 132 -9.89 7.59 -10.87
C VAL A 132 -8.61 6.79 -11.17
N ASN A 133 -7.79 7.32 -12.07
CA ASN A 133 -6.53 6.70 -12.46
C ASN A 133 -5.37 7.16 -11.55
N PHE A 134 -5.15 6.46 -10.44
CA PHE A 134 -4.04 6.73 -9.52
C PHE A 134 -2.66 6.52 -10.15
N ALA A 135 -2.50 5.54 -11.04
CA ALA A 135 -1.25 5.36 -11.78
C ALA A 135 -0.95 6.58 -12.66
N GLY A 136 -1.99 7.15 -13.28
CA GLY A 136 -1.89 8.40 -14.03
C GLY A 136 -1.47 9.59 -13.14
N PHE A 137 -1.96 9.68 -11.90
CA PHE A 137 -1.47 10.70 -10.96
C PHE A 137 0.01 10.52 -10.62
N ALA A 138 0.45 9.29 -10.35
CA ALA A 138 1.86 9.02 -10.08
C ALA A 138 2.75 9.36 -11.29
N GLN A 139 2.33 8.99 -12.50
CA GLN A 139 3.04 9.36 -13.73
C GLN A 139 3.11 10.88 -13.90
N ALA A 140 1.99 11.59 -13.70
CA ALA A 140 1.94 13.04 -13.81
C ALA A 140 2.75 13.75 -12.71
N ALA A 141 2.91 13.13 -11.54
CA ALA A 141 3.79 13.62 -10.48
C ALA A 141 5.29 13.44 -10.80
N GLY A 142 5.63 12.56 -11.75
CA GLY A 142 7.00 12.35 -12.21
C GLY A 142 7.64 11.01 -11.82
N PHE A 143 6.86 10.02 -11.36
CA PHE A 143 7.40 8.69 -11.04
C PHE A 143 7.97 8.02 -12.30
N PRO A 144 9.25 7.59 -12.28
CA PRO A 144 9.89 6.95 -13.43
C PRO A 144 9.31 5.57 -13.73
N CYS A 145 8.86 4.87 -12.69
CA CYS A 145 8.35 3.50 -12.79
C CYS A 145 6.96 3.42 -12.15
N VAL A 146 5.96 3.21 -13.00
CA VAL A 146 4.55 3.08 -12.59
C VAL A 146 3.96 1.83 -13.22
N SER A 147 3.26 1.01 -12.43
CA SER A 147 2.55 -0.17 -12.93
C SER A 147 1.19 -0.32 -12.24
N GLN A 148 0.26 -0.94 -12.97
CA GLN A 148 -1.07 -1.25 -12.46
C GLN A 148 -1.40 -2.70 -12.77
N PHE A 149 -1.93 -3.41 -11.78
CA PHE A 149 -2.34 -4.81 -11.89
C PHE A 149 -3.76 -4.98 -11.34
N SER A 150 -4.60 -5.72 -12.07
CA SER A 150 -5.98 -6.02 -11.67
C SER A 150 -6.29 -7.51 -11.59
N GLY A 151 -5.36 -8.36 -12.01
CA GLY A 151 -5.47 -9.81 -11.98
C GLY A 151 -4.24 -10.45 -11.35
N LEU A 152 -4.46 -11.55 -10.61
CA LEU A 152 -3.39 -12.23 -9.88
C LEU A 152 -2.31 -12.78 -10.82
N HIS A 153 -2.70 -13.31 -11.98
CA HIS A 153 -1.75 -13.87 -12.95
C HIS A 153 -0.76 -12.80 -13.45
N ASP A 154 -1.26 -11.64 -13.89
CA ASP A 154 -0.41 -10.55 -14.36
C ASP A 154 0.48 -10.00 -13.23
N TRP A 155 -0.06 -9.96 -12.01
CA TRP A 155 0.70 -9.55 -10.83
C TRP A 155 1.86 -10.51 -10.54
N GLN A 156 1.61 -11.82 -10.53
CA GLN A 156 2.64 -12.84 -10.32
C GLN A 156 3.77 -12.78 -11.36
N HIS A 157 3.45 -12.45 -12.62
CA HIS A 157 4.46 -12.36 -13.68
C HIS A 157 5.17 -11.00 -13.73
N GLY A 158 4.50 -9.92 -13.30
CA GLY A 158 5.02 -8.55 -13.37
C GLY A 158 5.70 -8.03 -12.12
N ALA A 159 5.39 -8.58 -10.94
CA ALA A 159 5.83 -8.06 -9.64
C ALA A 159 7.36 -7.95 -9.53
N ALA A 160 8.09 -9.02 -9.88
CA ALA A 160 9.54 -9.03 -9.83
C ALA A 160 10.17 -7.96 -10.75
N GLY A 161 9.56 -7.74 -11.92
CA GLY A 161 10.03 -6.74 -12.89
C GLY A 161 9.90 -5.31 -12.37
N ILE A 162 8.74 -4.95 -11.81
CA ILE A 162 8.53 -3.59 -11.29
C ILE A 162 9.28 -3.34 -9.98
N LEU A 163 9.41 -4.35 -9.11
CA LEU A 163 10.19 -4.23 -7.87
C LEU A 163 11.69 -4.07 -8.17
N GLY A 164 12.20 -4.71 -9.23
CA GLY A 164 13.59 -4.55 -9.68
C GLY A 164 13.85 -3.31 -10.54
N ALA A 165 12.84 -2.51 -10.88
CA ALA A 165 12.99 -1.31 -11.69
C ALA A 165 13.58 -0.13 -10.89
N PRO A 166 14.20 0.88 -11.55
CA PRO A 166 14.67 2.08 -10.85
C PRO A 166 13.54 2.82 -10.13
N GLY A 167 13.77 3.24 -8.89
CA GLY A 167 12.76 3.99 -8.15
C GLY A 167 12.88 5.52 -8.28
N PRO A 168 11.97 6.27 -7.62
CA PRO A 168 10.86 5.74 -6.83
C PRO A 168 9.79 5.05 -7.69
N ARG A 169 9.13 4.03 -7.12
CA ARG A 169 8.17 3.18 -7.83
C ARG A 169 6.75 3.43 -7.31
N PHE A 170 5.76 3.33 -8.20
CA PHE A 170 4.36 3.32 -7.83
C PHE A 170 3.65 2.11 -8.43
N ILE A 171 3.05 1.28 -7.57
CA ILE A 171 2.33 0.07 -7.96
C ILE A 171 0.88 0.23 -7.52
N SER A 172 -0.05 0.15 -8.46
CA SER A 172 -1.49 0.16 -8.19
C SER A 172 -2.07 -1.24 -8.32
N LEU A 173 -2.48 -1.83 -7.21
CA LEU A 173 -3.11 -3.14 -7.15
C LEU A 173 -4.61 -2.95 -6.99
N ARG A 174 -5.38 -3.31 -8.02
CA ARG A 174 -6.83 -3.39 -7.91
C ARG A 174 -7.22 -4.73 -7.30
N ILE A 175 -7.88 -4.67 -6.15
CA ILE A 175 -8.28 -5.84 -5.38
C ILE A 175 -9.81 -5.95 -5.29
N GLN A 176 -10.29 -7.14 -4.94
CA GLN A 176 -11.70 -7.37 -4.58
C GLN A 176 -12.09 -6.57 -3.32
N GLN A 177 -13.38 -6.30 -3.14
CA GLN A 177 -13.88 -5.71 -1.91
C GLN A 177 -14.05 -6.79 -0.83
N GLU A 178 -13.49 -6.56 0.36
CA GLU A 178 -13.70 -7.47 1.49
C GLU A 178 -14.65 -6.80 2.50
N ARG A 179 -15.80 -7.44 2.74
CA ARG A 179 -16.84 -6.93 3.66
C ARG A 179 -16.72 -7.48 5.07
N GLU A 180 -15.60 -8.12 5.41
CA GLU A 180 -15.38 -8.55 6.78
C GLU A 180 -15.17 -7.34 7.69
N ASN A 181 -16.08 -7.23 8.66
CA ASN A 181 -16.09 -6.15 9.63
C ASN A 181 -15.02 -6.44 10.70
N SER A 182 -13.75 -6.33 10.33
CA SER A 182 -12.66 -6.51 11.29
C SER A 182 -12.21 -5.18 11.83
N ALA A 183 -12.30 -5.01 13.15
CA ALA A 183 -11.55 -3.96 13.83
C ALA A 183 -10.06 -4.11 13.48
N LEU A 184 -9.41 -3.01 13.12
CA LEU A 184 -7.95 -2.99 12.99
C LEU A 184 -7.36 -3.10 14.40
N ALA A 185 -6.83 -4.28 14.73
CA ALA A 185 -6.01 -4.47 15.92
C ALA A 185 -4.56 -4.66 15.45
N PRO A 186 -3.64 -3.70 15.67
CA PRO A 186 -2.23 -3.92 15.40
C PRO A 186 -1.69 -5.07 16.28
N PRO A 187 -0.62 -5.77 15.84
CA PRO A 187 -0.10 -6.93 16.57
C PRO A 187 0.41 -6.57 17.98
N CYS A 188 0.88 -5.34 18.18
CA CYS A 188 1.20 -4.78 19.50
C CYS A 188 0.94 -3.26 19.52
N PRO A 189 1.03 -2.60 20.70
CA PRO A 189 0.94 -1.15 20.80
C PRO A 189 1.95 -0.41 19.91
N MET A 190 1.54 0.73 19.35
CA MET A 190 2.37 1.51 18.42
C MET A 190 3.74 1.94 18.97
N HIS A 191 3.86 2.21 20.28
CA HIS A 191 5.14 2.59 20.86
C HIS A 191 6.14 1.42 20.85
N GLU A 192 5.67 0.19 21.05
CA GLU A 192 6.50 -1.02 20.96
C GLU A 192 6.93 -1.31 19.52
N GLU A 193 6.04 -1.12 18.54
CA GLU A 193 6.39 -1.19 17.11
C GLU A 193 7.52 -0.22 16.75
N VAL A 194 7.43 1.02 17.24
CA VAL A 194 8.43 2.07 17.00
C VAL A 194 9.77 1.71 17.64
N ASP A 195 9.77 1.25 18.89
CA ASP A 195 11.00 0.88 19.60
C ASP A 195 11.68 -0.33 18.95
N ARG A 196 10.90 -1.34 18.51
CA ARG A 196 11.41 -2.49 17.77
C ARG A 196 12.07 -2.09 16.46
N LEU A 197 11.38 -1.29 15.64
CA LEU A 197 11.91 -0.84 14.36
C LEU A 197 13.18 0.00 14.55
N ARG A 198 13.20 0.90 15.54
CA ARG A 198 14.40 1.73 15.83
C ARG A 198 15.61 0.88 16.20
N GLN A 199 15.42 -0.16 17.01
CA GLN A 199 16.51 -1.08 17.35
C GLN A 199 17.03 -1.81 16.12
N ALA A 200 16.12 -2.31 15.28
CA ALA A 200 16.47 -3.04 14.06
C ALA A 200 17.20 -2.21 13.00
N LEU A 201 16.94 -0.89 12.97
CA LEU A 201 17.57 0.05 12.03
C LEU A 201 18.89 0.64 12.56
N ALA A 202 19.28 0.36 13.81
CA ALA A 202 20.51 0.85 14.42
C ALA A 202 21.73 -0.05 14.11
N ASP A 203 21.48 -1.28 13.64
CA ASP A 203 22.47 -2.27 13.20
C ASP A 203 22.75 -2.19 11.70
#